data_AF-A0A840ID33-F1
#
_entry.id   AF-A0A840ID33-F1
#
_cell.length_a   1.000
_cell.length_b   1.000
_cell.length_c   1.000
_cell.angle_alpha   90.00
_cell.angle_beta   90.00
_cell.angle_gamma   90.00
#
_symmetry.space_group_name_H-M   'P 1'
#
loop_
_entity.id
_entity.type
_entity.pdbx_description
1 polymer ?
#
loop_
_entity_poly.entity_id
_entity_poly.type
_entity_poly.pdbx_seq_one_letter_code
_entity_poly.pdbx_strand_id
1 'polypeptide(L)'
;MKAVYDSEANAIEITLADVRRVDRDVPAHPCGTVALADGRPVSVELLNVRAGVDDAVDAIVTRFAELDGGALRAAADAALAVPGRQVEITVTSRAA
;
A
#
# COMPACT_ATOMS: atom_id res chain seq x y z
N MET A 1 -0.39 -10.20 2.17
CA MET A 1 -0.07 -8.87 1.63
C MET A 1 1.42 -8.84 1.35
N LYS A 2 1.86 -8.22 0.26
CA LYS A 2 3.30 -8.09 -0.08
C LYS A 2 3.66 -6.62 -0.18
N ALA A 3 4.84 -6.23 0.25
CA ALA A 3 5.32 -4.85 0.14
C ALA A 3 6.77 -4.81 -0.33
N VAL A 4 7.08 -3.88 -1.22
CA VAL A 4 8.43 -3.68 -1.78
C VAL A 4 8.74 -2.19 -1.72
N TYR A 5 9.87 -1.84 -1.12
CA TYR A 5 10.38 -0.48 -1.17
C TYR A 5 11.45 -0.36 -2.28
N ASP A 6 11.14 0.41 -3.31
CA ASP A 6 12.11 0.86 -4.31
C ASP A 6 12.80 2.14 -3.81
N SER A 7 14.06 1.98 -3.40
CA SER A 7 14.85 3.10 -2.85
C SER A 7 15.32 4.10 -3.91
N GLU A 8 15.35 3.72 -5.19
CA GLU A 8 15.71 4.61 -6.29
C GLU A 8 14.51 5.51 -6.65
N ALA A 9 13.32 4.90 -6.77
CA ALA A 9 12.07 5.63 -7.01
C ALA A 9 11.54 6.35 -5.76
N ASN A 10 12.06 6.04 -4.57
CA ASN A 10 11.56 6.53 -3.29
C ASN A 10 10.05 6.21 -3.11
N ALA A 11 9.66 4.98 -3.45
CA ALA A 11 8.28 4.54 -3.51
C ALA A 11 8.10 3.14 -2.92
N ILE A 12 6.96 2.90 -2.28
CA ILE A 12 6.56 1.58 -1.79
C ILE A 12 5.35 1.11 -2.57
N GLU A 13 5.43 -0.08 -3.14
CA GLU A 13 4.28 -0.80 -3.67
C GLU A 13 3.82 -1.84 -2.63
N ILE A 14 2.53 -1.83 -2.30
CA ILE A 14 1.88 -2.79 -1.42
C ILE A 14 0.83 -3.56 -2.23
N THR A 15 1.10 -4.83 -2.53
CA THR A 15 0.15 -5.73 -3.18
C THR A 15 -0.80 -6.34 -2.14
N LEU A 16 -2.09 -6.05 -2.30
CA LEU A 16 -3.18 -6.56 -1.45
C LEU A 16 -3.69 -7.91 -1.97
N ALA A 17 -3.80 -8.05 -3.28
CA ALA A 17 -4.25 -9.27 -3.95
C ALA A 17 -3.53 -9.45 -5.31
N ASP A 18 -3.11 -10.68 -5.60
CA ASP A 18 -2.52 -11.01 -6.90
C ASP A 18 -3.64 -11.07 -7.96
N VAL A 19 -3.63 -10.14 -8.92
CA VAL A 19 -4.58 -10.10 -10.04
C VAL A 19 -3.87 -10.15 -11.39
N ARG A 20 -4.59 -10.62 -12.42
CA ARG A 20 -4.05 -10.69 -13.79
C ARG A 20 -3.98 -9.33 -14.48
N ARG A 21 -4.83 -8.40 -14.07
CA ARG A 21 -4.98 -7.08 -14.72
C ARG A 21 -5.51 -6.08 -13.72
N VAL A 22 -4.92 -4.89 -13.76
CA VAL A 22 -5.44 -3.66 -13.13
C VAL A 22 -6.33 -2.96 -14.14
N ASP A 23 -7.48 -2.46 -13.70
CA ASP A 23 -8.41 -1.72 -14.53
C ASP A 23 -8.08 -0.24 -14.57
N ARG A 24 -7.75 0.33 -13.40
CA ARG A 24 -7.42 1.75 -13.24
C ARG A 24 -6.68 2.03 -11.94
N ASP A 25 -5.98 3.16 -11.95
CA ASP A 25 -5.37 3.76 -10.78
C ASP A 25 -6.20 4.95 -10.30
N VAL A 26 -6.34 5.07 -8.98
CA VAL A 26 -7.12 6.13 -8.34
C VAL A 26 -6.20 6.90 -7.38
N PRO A 27 -5.84 8.16 -7.70
CA PRO A 27 -5.08 8.99 -6.79
C PRO A 27 -5.97 9.37 -5.59
N ALA A 28 -5.55 9.01 -4.38
CA ALA A 28 -6.20 9.39 -3.14
C ALA A 28 -5.48 10.57 -2.45
N HIS A 29 -4.18 10.71 -2.72
CA HIS A 29 -3.30 11.74 -2.18
C HIS A 29 -2.18 12.04 -3.20
N PRO A 30 -1.53 13.22 -3.22
CA PRO A 30 -0.37 13.47 -4.08
C PRO A 30 0.76 12.45 -3.96
N CYS A 31 0.84 11.77 -2.82
CA CYS A 31 1.82 10.71 -2.54
C CYS A 31 1.19 9.32 -2.37
N GLY A 32 -0.06 9.12 -2.80
CA GLY A 32 -0.80 7.87 -2.55
C GLY A 32 -1.80 7.55 -3.64
N THR A 33 -1.61 6.41 -4.30
CA THR A 33 -2.45 5.90 -5.38
C THR A 33 -2.93 4.50 -5.05
N VAL A 34 -4.15 4.15 -5.46
CA VAL A 34 -4.72 2.81 -5.29
C VAL A 34 -5.08 2.24 -6.65
N ALA A 35 -4.51 1.08 -6.98
CA ALA A 35 -4.90 0.32 -8.15
C ALA A 35 -6.15 -0.51 -7.85
N LEU A 36 -7.09 -0.51 -8.79
CA LEU A 36 -8.35 -1.25 -8.68
C LEU A 36 -8.44 -2.33 -9.75
N ALA A 37 -8.98 -3.49 -9.38
CA ALA A 37 -9.47 -4.50 -10.31
C ALA A 37 -10.89 -4.93 -9.89
N ASP A 38 -11.82 -4.96 -10.85
CA ASP A 38 -13.24 -5.19 -10.62
C ASP A 38 -13.82 -4.28 -9.51
N GLY A 39 -13.35 -3.04 -9.46
CA GLY A 39 -13.76 -2.04 -8.46
C GLY A 39 -13.21 -2.25 -7.04
N ARG A 40 -12.34 -3.25 -6.82
CA ARG A 40 -11.73 -3.53 -5.51
C ARG A 40 -10.25 -3.11 -5.47
N PRO A 41 -9.75 -2.60 -4.33
CA PRO A 41 -8.32 -2.36 -4.14
C PRO A 41 -7.51 -3.64 -4.30
N VAL A 42 -6.46 -3.59 -5.14
CA VAL A 42 -5.55 -4.72 -5.39
C VAL A 42 -4.10 -4.37 -5.09
N SER A 43 -3.72 -3.10 -5.22
CA SER A 43 -2.46 -2.58 -4.72
C SER A 43 -2.57 -1.12 -4.29
N VAL A 44 -1.62 -0.71 -3.45
CA VAL A 44 -1.43 0.65 -2.99
C VAL A 44 -0.01 1.06 -3.32
N GLU A 45 0.16 2.22 -3.93
CA GLU A 45 1.46 2.84 -4.16
C GLU A 45 1.60 4.08 -3.27
N LEU A 46 2.68 4.11 -2.50
CA LEU A 46 3.06 5.24 -1.65
C LEU A 46 4.33 5.88 -2.22
N LEU A 47 4.28 7.17 -2.52
CA LEU A 47 5.39 7.93 -3.10
C LEU A 47 6.05 8.81 -2.04
N ASN A 48 7.28 9.24 -2.31
CA ASN A 48 8.03 10.14 -1.43
C ASN A 48 8.14 9.66 0.03
N VAL A 49 8.26 8.35 0.23
CA VAL A 49 8.08 7.70 1.55
C VAL A 49 9.07 8.16 2.62
N ARG A 50 10.24 8.66 2.24
CA ARG A 50 11.21 9.29 3.17
C ARG A 50 10.67 10.56 3.86
N ALA A 51 9.69 11.24 3.26
CA ALA A 51 9.03 12.40 3.87
C ALA A 51 7.92 12.00 4.86
N GLY A 52 7.62 10.70 4.96
CA GLY A 52 6.51 10.16 5.74
C GLY A 52 5.45 9.50 4.86
N VAL A 53 4.71 8.55 5.43
CA VAL A 53 3.66 7.79 4.73
C VAL A 53 2.27 7.99 5.32
N ASP A 54 2.17 8.52 6.55
CA ASP A 54 0.93 8.54 7.31
C ASP A 54 -0.19 9.33 6.62
N ASP A 55 0.08 10.55 6.15
CA ASP A 55 -0.93 11.37 5.48
C ASP A 55 -1.50 10.69 4.22
N ALA A 56 -0.63 10.01 3.46
CA ALA A 56 -1.03 9.26 2.28
C ALA A 56 -1.89 8.05 2.66
N VAL A 57 -1.49 7.30 3.69
CA VAL A 57 -2.25 6.14 4.20
C VAL A 57 -3.61 6.57 4.72
N ASP A 58 -3.69 7.66 5.50
CA ASP A 58 -4.95 8.16 6.05
C ASP A 58 -5.90 8.63 4.94
N ALA A 59 -5.39 9.33 3.92
CA ALA A 59 -6.18 9.72 2.76
C ALA A 59 -6.69 8.51 1.96
N ILE A 60 -5.85 7.47 1.79
CA ILE A 60 -6.23 6.21 1.15
C ILE A 60 -7.35 5.51 1.93
N VAL A 61 -7.19 5.32 3.24
CA VAL A 61 -8.18 4.64 4.09
C VAL A 61 -9.48 5.44 4.19
N THR A 62 -9.39 6.78 4.20
CA THR A 62 -10.58 7.65 4.16
C THR A 62 -11.38 7.44 2.87
N ARG A 63 -10.69 7.22 1.74
CA ARG A 63 -11.33 6.99 0.44
C ARG A 63 -11.78 5.54 0.24
N PHE A 64 -11.08 4.58 0.83
CA PHE A 64 -11.29 3.14 0.73
C PHE A 64 -11.41 2.55 2.14
N ALA A 65 -12.59 2.73 2.75
CA ALA A 65 -12.84 2.41 4.15
C ALA A 65 -12.70 0.91 4.49
N GLU A 66 -12.68 0.05 3.48
CA GLU A 66 -12.40 -1.38 3.62
C GLU A 66 -10.92 -1.70 3.87
N LEU A 67 -10.01 -0.75 3.66
CA LEU A 67 -8.58 -0.94 3.88
C LEU A 67 -8.21 -0.76 5.35
N ASP A 68 -7.40 -1.69 5.87
CA ASP A 68 -6.85 -1.60 7.22
C ASP A 68 -5.60 -0.71 7.21
N GLY A 69 -5.75 0.53 7.70
CA GLY A 69 -4.65 1.48 7.80
C GLY A 69 -3.50 1.03 8.70
N GLY A 70 -3.76 0.23 9.73
CA GLY A 70 -2.72 -0.34 10.58
C GLY A 70 -1.88 -1.37 9.84
N ALA A 71 -2.54 -2.24 9.06
CA ALA A 71 -1.86 -3.19 8.18
C ALA A 71 -1.00 -2.51 7.11
N LEU A 72 -1.51 -1.44 6.49
CA LEU A 72 -0.77 -0.68 5.47
C LEU A 72 0.49 -0.02 6.06
N ARG A 73 0.39 0.58 7.25
CA ARG A 73 1.53 1.15 7.96
C ARG A 73 2.58 0.09 8.29
N ALA A 74 2.15 -1.04 8.86
CA ALA A 74 3.05 -2.15 9.15
C ALA A 74 3.78 -2.67 7.90
N ALA A 75 3.07 -2.73 6.76
CA ALA A 75 3.65 -3.07 5.46
C ALA A 75 4.68 -2.05 4.98
N ALA A 76 4.38 -0.76 5.08
CA ALA A 76 5.30 0.31 4.73
C ALA A 76 6.56 0.29 5.61
N ASP A 77 6.41 0.19 6.94
CA ASP A 77 7.52 0.15 7.90
C ASP A 77 8.43 -1.06 7.66
N ALA A 78 7.85 -2.23 7.41
CA ALA A 78 8.62 -3.43 7.14
C ALA A 78 9.40 -3.30 5.82
N ALA A 79 8.79 -2.76 4.76
CA ALA A 79 9.45 -2.54 3.48
C ALA A 79 10.61 -1.52 3.61
N LEU A 80 10.41 -0.43 4.36
CA LEU A 80 11.44 0.57 4.66
C LEU A 80 12.64 -0.02 5.41
N ALA A 81 12.40 -0.99 6.30
CA ALA A 81 13.46 -1.65 7.05
C ALA A 81 14.36 -2.53 6.17
N VAL A 82 13.88 -2.97 4.99
CA VAL A 82 14.64 -3.82 4.06
C VAL A 82 14.55 -3.33 2.60
N PRO A 83 15.16 -2.19 2.25
CA PRO A 83 15.08 -1.62 0.91
C PRO A 83 15.52 -2.60 -0.20
N GLY A 84 14.84 -2.54 -1.35
CA GLY A 84 15.14 -3.38 -2.52
C GLY A 84 14.77 -4.86 -2.35
N ARG A 85 14.12 -5.24 -1.25
CA ARG A 85 13.65 -6.60 -0.99
C ARG A 85 12.13 -6.60 -0.82
N GLN A 86 11.50 -7.66 -1.33
CA GLN A 86 10.11 -7.93 -1.05
C GLN A 86 9.93 -8.45 0.37
N VAL A 87 8.94 -7.89 1.07
CA VAL A 87 8.45 -8.37 2.35
C VAL A 87 7.06 -8.95 2.16
N GLU A 88 6.79 -10.07 2.80
CA GLU A 88 5.44 -10.63 2.91
C GLU A 88 4.93 -10.42 4.34
N ILE A 89 3.74 -9.81 4.45
CA ILE A 89 3.03 -9.65 5.72
C ILE A 89 1.73 -10.43 5.66
N THR A 90 1.60 -11.33 6.63
CA THR A 90 0.35 -12.04 6.92
C THR A 90 -0.34 -11.32 8.06
N VAL A 91 -1.40 -10.59 7.74
CA VAL A 91 -2.27 -9.96 8.74
C VAL A 91 -3.38 -10.95 9.06
N THR A 92 -3.38 -11.48 10.28
CA THR A 92 -4.51 -12.24 10.79
C THR A 92 -5.51 -11.26 11.40
N SER A 93 -6.70 -11.16 10.82
CA SER A 93 -7.77 -10.41 11.44
C SER A 93 -8.09 -11.03 12.79
N ARG A 94 -8.21 -10.22 13.85
CA ARG A 94 -8.96 -10.65 15.03
C ARG A 94 -10.41 -10.76 14.58
N ALA A 95 -10.96 -11.98 14.52
CA ALA A 95 -12.39 -12.16 14.34
C ALA A 95 -13.10 -11.33 15.43
N ALA A 96 -14.05 -10.49 15.02
CA ALA A 96 -14.91 -9.73 15.92
C ALA A 96 -15.77 -10.66 16.78
#